data_AF-A0A7H4MKT1-F1
#
_entry.id   AF-A0A7H4MKT1-F1
#
_cell.length_a   1.000
_cell.length_b   1.000
_cell.length_c   1.000
_cell.angle_alpha   90.00
_cell.angle_beta   90.00
_cell.angle_gamma   90.00
#
_symmetry.space_group_name_H-M   'P 1'
#
loop_
_entity.id
_entity.type
_entity.pdbx_description
1 polymer ?
#
loop_
_entity_poly.entity_id
_entity_poly.type
_entity_poly.pdbx_seq_one_letter_code
_entity_poly.pdbx_strand_id
1 'polypeptide(L)'
;MDRVIAAQVYLRICELGSLSAAARALGMSRPMVSRYLEQMENWAGARLIHRSTRRLTLTPAGEKVLLKTRGLTRIADEIAGERQRPTPAARCASPARTSRQCS
;
A
#
# COMPACT_ATOMS: atom_id res chain seq x y z
N MET A 1 -5.66 -10.37 10.41
CA MET A 1 -4.72 -9.67 9.51
C MET A 1 -3.55 -9.17 10.33
N ASP A 2 -2.35 -9.22 9.77
CA ASP A 2 -1.13 -8.74 10.40
C ASP A 2 -1.14 -7.19 10.52
N ARG A 3 -0.84 -6.67 11.73
CA ARG A 3 -0.83 -5.23 12.02
C ARG A 3 0.36 -4.51 11.38
N VAL A 4 1.50 -5.18 11.23
CA VAL A 4 2.71 -4.63 10.60
C VAL A 4 2.46 -4.46 9.10
N ILE A 5 1.88 -5.46 8.45
CA ILE A 5 1.54 -5.36 7.02
C ILE A 5 0.51 -4.26 6.79
N ALA A 6 -0.52 -4.18 7.63
CA ALA A 6 -1.52 -3.12 7.54
C ALA A 6 -0.91 -1.71 7.70
N ALA A 7 0.06 -1.57 8.60
CA ALA A 7 0.81 -0.35 8.81
C ALA A 7 1.64 0.05 7.56
N GLN A 8 2.37 -0.90 6.97
CA GLN A 8 3.13 -0.66 5.73
C GLN A 8 2.21 -0.27 4.56
N VAL A 9 1.06 -0.95 4.43
CA VAL A 9 0.06 -0.63 3.41
C VAL A 9 -0.48 0.78 3.59
N TYR A 10 -0.86 1.16 4.82
CA TYR A 10 -1.35 2.50 5.13
C TYR A 10 -0.31 3.58 4.83
N LEU A 11 0.94 3.38 5.25
CA LEU A 11 2.06 4.29 4.96
C LEU A 11 2.20 4.52 3.45
N ARG A 12 2.18 3.44 2.67
CA ARG A 12 2.34 3.51 1.22
C ARG A 12 1.20 4.21 0.51
N ILE A 13 -0.03 4.05 0.99
CA ILE A 13 -1.20 4.80 0.49
C ILE A 13 -1.01 6.30 0.75
N CYS A 14 -0.52 6.68 1.93
CA CYS A 14 -0.29 8.08 2.29
C CYS A 14 0.81 8.73 1.44
N GLU A 15 1.91 8.00 1.17
CA GLU A 15 3.01 8.50 0.35
C GLU A 15 2.62 8.70 -1.13
N LEU A 16 1.88 7.74 -1.69
CA LEU A 16 1.54 7.75 -3.12
C LEU A 16 0.24 8.49 -3.42
N GLY A 17 -0.59 8.76 -2.41
CA GLY A 17 -1.89 9.41 -2.58
C GLY A 17 -2.90 8.61 -3.41
N SER A 18 -2.65 7.31 -3.64
CA SER A 18 -3.53 6.44 -4.43
C SER A 18 -3.47 4.98 -3.98
N LEU A 19 -4.65 4.39 -3.76
CA LEU A 19 -4.83 2.96 -3.45
C LEU A 19 -4.27 2.06 -4.56
N SER A 20 -4.49 2.44 -5.82
CA SER A 20 -3.98 1.67 -6.97
C SER A 20 -2.47 1.75 -7.08
N ALA A 21 -1.87 2.90 -6.75
CA ALA A 21 -0.42 3.05 -6.75
C ALA A 21 0.22 2.26 -5.60
N ALA A 22 -0.37 2.29 -4.40
CA ALA A 22 0.08 1.50 -3.25
C ALA A 22 0.01 -0.01 -3.52
N ALA A 23 -1.09 -0.48 -4.11
CA ALA A 23 -1.24 -1.88 -4.52
C ALA A 23 -0.12 -2.33 -5.45
N ARG A 24 0.20 -1.54 -6.49
CA ARG A 24 1.31 -1.84 -7.40
C ARG A 24 2.67 -1.82 -6.70
N ALA A 25 2.90 -0.85 -5.81
CA ALA A 25 4.18 -0.73 -5.11
C ALA A 25 4.44 -1.88 -4.12
N LEU A 26 3.39 -2.47 -3.56
CA LEU A 26 3.46 -3.58 -2.60
C LEU A 26 3.26 -4.96 -3.24
N GLY A 27 3.03 -5.01 -4.55
CA GLY A 27 2.71 -6.28 -5.24
C GLY A 27 1.38 -6.91 -4.81
N MET A 28 0.45 -6.10 -4.28
CA MET A 28 -0.85 -6.56 -3.75
C MET A 28 -1.99 -6.22 -4.70
N SER A 29 -3.12 -6.93 -4.56
CA SER A 29 -4.35 -6.59 -5.26
C SER A 29 -5.05 -5.38 -4.63
N ARG A 30 -5.76 -4.57 -5.44
CA ARG A 30 -6.53 -3.42 -4.94
C ARG A 30 -7.55 -3.79 -3.84
N PRO A 31 -8.29 -4.91 -3.92
CA PRO A 31 -9.20 -5.32 -2.86
C PRO A 31 -8.46 -5.61 -1.53
N MET A 32 -7.28 -6.24 -1.59
CA MET A 32 -6.47 -6.51 -0.40
C MET A 32 -6.03 -5.21 0.29
N VAL A 33 -5.57 -4.24 -0.49
CA VAL A 33 -5.19 -2.91 0.03
C VAL A 33 -6.38 -2.20 0.68
N SER A 34 -7.58 -2.27 0.08
CA SER A 34 -8.80 -1.71 0.70
C SER A 34 -9.12 -2.39 2.03
N ARG A 35 -9.04 -3.73 2.09
CA ARG A 35 -9.31 -4.47 3.33
C ARG A 35 -8.31 -4.13 4.45
N TYR A 36 -7.02 -3.97 4.13
CA TYR A 36 -6.03 -3.54 5.11
C TYR A 36 -6.29 -2.12 5.63
N LEU A 37 -6.69 -1.20 4.74
CA LEU A 37 -7.08 0.15 5.13
C LEU A 37 -8.31 0.13 6.05
N GLU A 38 -9.37 -0.58 5.66
CA GLU A 38 -10.59 -0.73 6.48
C GLU A 38 -10.25 -1.32 7.85
N GLN A 39 -9.35 -2.30 7.90
CA GLN A 39 -8.95 -2.91 9.16
C GLN A 39 -8.18 -1.93 10.08
N MET A 40 -7.34 -1.08 9.49
CA MET A 40 -6.66 0.01 10.21
C MET A 40 -7.66 1.06 10.72
N GLU A 41 -8.65 1.43 9.91
CA GLU A 41 -9.74 2.33 10.33
C GLU A 41 -10.55 1.72 11.49
N ASN A 42 -10.84 0.42 11.43
CA ASN A 42 -11.52 -0.30 12.50
C ASN A 42 -10.71 -0.32 13.80
N TRP A 43 -9.40 -0.54 13.74
CA TRP A 43 -8.55 -0.52 14.95
C TRP A 43 -8.36 0.89 15.51
N ALA A 44 -8.32 1.91 14.65
CA ALA A 44 -8.25 3.29 15.06
C ALA A 44 -9.60 3.82 15.59
N GLY A 45 -10.70 3.13 15.29
CA GLY A 45 -12.06 3.58 15.62
C GLY A 45 -12.48 4.84 14.86
N ALA A 46 -11.77 5.19 13.78
CA ALA A 46 -11.97 6.43 13.04
C ALA A 46 -11.56 6.26 11.58
N ARG A 47 -12.21 7.02 10.68
CA ARG A 47 -11.75 7.13 9.29
C ARG A 47 -10.41 7.84 9.26
N LEU A 48 -9.44 7.23 8.58
CA LEU A 48 -8.07 7.74 8.49
C LEU A 48 -7.86 8.56 7.21
N ILE A 49 -8.63 8.25 6.16
CA ILE A 49 -8.49 8.88 4.84
C ILE A 49 -9.85 9.32 4.30
N HIS A 50 -9.91 10.57 3.84
CA HIS A 50 -10.98 11.07 2.99
C HIS A 50 -10.66 10.80 1.52
N ARG A 51 -11.57 10.07 0.86
CA ARG A 51 -11.49 9.78 -0.56
C ARG A 51 -12.18 10.92 -1.33
N SER A 52 -11.42 11.91 -1.80
CA SER A 52 -11.91 12.81 -2.85
C SER A 52 -11.49 12.24 -4.21
N THR A 53 -12.36 12.34 -5.22
CA THR A 53 -12.15 11.77 -6.57
C THR A 53 -10.90 12.27 -7.27
N ARG A 54 -10.26 13.33 -6.74
CA ARG A 54 -9.00 13.89 -7.26
C ARG A 54 -7.81 13.73 -6.32
N ARG A 55 -8.01 13.58 -5.00
CA ARG A 55 -6.92 13.48 -4.00
C ARG A 55 -7.37 12.68 -2.78
N LEU A 56 -6.47 11.86 -2.23
CA LEU A 56 -6.63 11.31 -0.89
C LEU A 56 -6.16 12.35 0.12
N THR A 57 -7.03 12.72 1.07
CA THR A 57 -6.71 13.66 2.15
C THR A 57 -6.73 12.93 3.47
N LEU A 58 -5.76 13.19 4.35
CA LEU A 58 -5.71 12.61 5.68
C LEU A 58 -6.69 13.29 6.62
N THR A 59 -7.29 12.52 7.53
CA THR A 59 -8.04 13.10 8.65
C THR A 59 -7.07 13.47 9.79
N PRO A 60 -7.49 14.30 10.77
CA PRO A 60 -6.68 14.54 11.97
C PRO A 60 -6.33 13.26 12.73
N ALA A 61 -7.22 12.26 12.69
CA ALA A 61 -6.94 10.92 13.22
C ALA A 61 -5.91 10.17 12.35
N GLY A 62 -6.03 10.30 11.02
CA GLY A 62 -5.10 9.77 10.03
C GLY A 62 -3.66 10.25 10.22
N GLU A 63 -3.46 11.53 10.53
CA GLU A 63 -2.14 12.11 10.81
C GLU A 63 -1.51 11.52 12.09
N LYS A 64 -2.30 11.40 13.17
CA LYS A 64 -1.84 10.79 14.42
C LYS A 64 -1.47 9.32 14.23
N VAL A 65 -2.27 8.58 13.46
CA VAL A 65 -1.99 7.18 13.16
C VAL A 65 -0.75 7.07 12.27
N LEU A 66 -0.59 7.95 11.28
CA LEU A 66 0.60 7.97 10.41
C LEU A 66 1.91 8.09 11.21
N LEU A 67 1.93 8.96 12.21
CA LEU A 67 3.09 9.11 13.10
C LEU A 67 3.40 7.80 13.84
N LYS A 68 2.38 7.13 14.38
CA LYS A 68 2.53 5.84 15.09
C LYS A 68 2.96 4.72 14.13
N THR A 69 2.38 4.68 12.94
CA THR A 69 2.70 3.71 11.87
C THR A 69 4.15 3.82 11.42
N ARG A 70 4.69 5.05 11.32
CA ARG A 70 6.12 5.26 11.01
C ARG A 70 7.04 4.67 12.07
N GLY A 71 6.74 4.90 13.35
CA GLY A 71 7.48 4.29 14.44
C GLY A 71 7.41 2.76 14.44
N LEU A 72 6.23 2.19 14.19
CA LEU A 72 6.03 0.75 14.12
C LEU A 72 6.77 0.11 12.94
N THR A 73 6.76 0.76 11.77
CA THR A 73 7.50 0.27 10.59
C THR A 73 9.00 0.31 10.84
N ARG A 74 9.51 1.39 11.44
CA ARG A 74 10.91 1.50 11.82
C ARG A 74 11.35 0.38 12.76
N ILE A 75 10.57 0.12 13.81
CA ILE A 75 10.86 -0.99 14.75
C ILE A 75 10.81 -2.33 14.00
N ALA A 76 9.85 -2.52 13.10
CA ALA A 76 9.76 -3.74 12.29
C ALA A 76 10.97 -3.91 11.37
N ASP A 77 11.47 -2.84 10.76
CA ASP A 77 12.68 -2.85 9.91
C ASP A 77 13.95 -3.11 10.75
N GLU A 78 14.03 -2.54 11.96
CA GLU A 78 15.12 -2.79 12.91
C GLU A 78 15.13 -4.27 13.36
N ILE A 79 13.95 -4.86 13.60
CA ILE A 79 13.81 -6.30 13.93
C ILE A 79 14.15 -7.17 12.71
N ALA A 80 13.75 -6.75 11.51
CA ALA A 80 14.04 -7.47 10.27
C ALA A 80 15.54 -7.47 9.91
N GLY A 81 16.34 -6.58 10.52
CA GLY A 81 17.80 -6.59 10.49
C GLY A 81 18.38 -6.64 9.07
N GLU A 82 18.47 -5.49 8.37
CA GLU A 82 19.13 -5.29 7.06
C GLU A 82 18.70 -6.22 5.90
N ARG A 83 17.87 -7.23 6.14
CA ARG A 83 17.43 -8.23 5.17
C ARG A 83 15.98 -7.99 4.80
N GLN A 84 15.77 -7.04 3.91
CA GLN A 84 14.92 -7.13 2.71
C GLN A 84 14.65 -5.70 2.22
N ARG A 85 15.30 -5.28 1.13
CA ARG A 85 14.62 -4.37 0.20
C ARG A 85 13.66 -5.23 -0.60
N PRO A 86 12.33 -5.09 -0.48
CA PRO A 86 11.45 -5.67 -1.46
C PRO A 86 11.59 -4.83 -2.73
N THR A 87 12.33 -5.34 -3.71
CA THR A 87 12.38 -4.79 -5.05
C THR A 87 10.95 -4.79 -5.61
N PRO A 88 10.46 -3.67 -6.16
CA PRO A 88 9.09 -3.60 -6.65
C PRO A 88 8.94 -4.54 -7.84
N ALA A 89 7.99 -5.47 -7.71
CA ALA A 89 7.54 -6.32 -8.81
C ALA A 89 7.06 -5.43 -9.97
N ALA A 90 7.88 -5.32 -11.01
CA ALA A 90 7.52 -4.66 -12.24
C ALA A 90 7.95 -5.50 -13.43
N ARG A 91 6.94 -5.82 -14.25
CA ARG A 91 6.99 -6.25 -15.65
C ARG A 91 7.29 -7.73 -15.91
N CYS A 92 6.22 -8.52 -16.01
CA CYS A 92 6.11 -9.47 -17.11
C CYS A 92 5.24 -8.84 -18.19
N ALA A 93 5.91 -8.51 -19.30
CA ALA A 93 5.31 -8.01 -20.52
C ALA A 93 4.44 -9.11 -21.16
N SER A 94 3.27 -8.74 -21.67
CA SER A 94 2.57 -9.54 -22.67
C SER A 94 3.36 -9.48 -23.98
N PRO A 95 3.73 -10.60 -24.62
CA PRO A 95 4.07 -10.57 -26.02
C PRO A 95 2.77 -10.62 -26.81
N ALA A 96 2.25 -9.45 -27.18
CA ALA A 96 1.43 -9.37 -28.39
C ALA A 96 2.39 -9.59 -29.57
N ARG A 97 2.35 -10.78 -30.19
CA ARG A 97 2.94 -10.97 -31.52
C ARG A 97 1.99 -11.74 -32.41
N THR A 98 1.17 -10.96 -33.11
CA THR A 98 0.49 -11.34 -34.35
C THR A 98 1.53 -11.80 -35.38
N SER A 99 1.37 -13.01 -35.90
CA SER A 99 1.87 -13.44 -37.21
C SER A 99 0.68 -14.12 -37.88
N ARG A 100 -0.08 -13.45 -38.76
CA ARG A 100 0.19 -13.21 -40.18
C ARG A 100 0.87 -14.38 -40.87
N GLN A 101 0.01 -15.15 -41.54
CA GLN A 101 0.29 -16.08 -42.63
C GLN A 101 1.17 -15.43 -43.69
N CYS A 102 2.23 -16.13 -44.10
CA CYS A 102 2.84 -15.97 -45.41
C CYS A 102 2.88 -17.37 -46.05
N SER A 103 2.23 -17.43 -47.22
CA SER A 103 2.39 -18.31 -48.39
C SER A 103 2.61 -19.81 -48.21
#